data_AF-A0AAV3QP72-F1
#
_entry.id   AF-A0AAV3QP72-F1
#
_cell.length_a   1.000
_cell.length_b   1.000
_cell.length_c   1.000
_cell.angle_alpha   90.00
_cell.angle_beta   90.00
_cell.angle_gamma   90.00
#
_symmetry.space_group_name_H-M   'P 1'
#
loop_
_entity.id
_entity.type
_entity.pdbx_description
1 polymer ?
#
loop_
_entity_poly.entity_id
_entity_poly.type
_entity_poly.pdbx_seq_one_letter_code
_entity_poly.pdbx_strand_id
1 'polypeptide(L)'
;MGVWTVPFSPYHNRGCHKYTVNITVDELKEVNVGTSDELRITYICSLLTTEEEAEYVAFLKEFKDVFAWTYKEMPGPDPKVVVHHLAMKESIKPSKQA
;
A
#
# COMPACT_ATOMS: atom_id res chain seq x y z
N MET A 1 13.71 -13.85 -30.02
CA MET A 1 14.76 -13.56 -29.01
C MET A 1 15.45 -12.26 -29.43
N GLY A 2 15.23 -11.19 -28.69
CA GLY A 2 15.86 -9.88 -28.95
C GLY A 2 15.63 -8.96 -27.77
N VAL A 3 16.68 -8.72 -27.00
CA VAL A 3 16.70 -7.86 -25.81
C VAL A 3 16.94 -6.42 -26.29
N TRP A 4 16.06 -5.49 -25.93
CA TRP A 4 16.31 -4.07 -26.11
C TRP A 4 16.67 -3.47 -24.75
N THR A 5 17.95 -3.18 -24.55
CA THR A 5 18.42 -2.33 -23.46
C THR A 5 18.30 -0.87 -23.89
N VAL A 6 17.61 -0.05 -23.09
CA VAL A 6 17.70 1.42 -23.19
C VAL A 6 18.77 1.91 -22.21
N PRO A 7 19.68 2.81 -22.63
CA PRO A 7 20.74 3.30 -21.76
C PRO A 7 20.16 4.26 -20.72
N PHE A 8 20.31 3.91 -19.44
CA PHE A 8 20.02 4.79 -18.32
C PHE A 8 20.94 6.01 -18.40
N SER A 9 20.37 7.21 -18.61
CA SER A 9 21.11 8.47 -18.52
C SER A 9 21.42 8.77 -17.05
N PRO A 10 22.70 9.02 -16.68
CA PRO A 10 23.06 9.37 -15.32
C PRO A 10 22.89 10.88 -15.10
N TYR A 11 22.45 11.26 -13.89
CA TYR A 11 22.39 12.62 -13.32
C TYR A 11 21.10 13.44 -13.52
N HIS A 12 20.19 13.33 -12.55
CA HIS A 12 19.96 14.45 -11.61
C HIS A 12 19.37 13.92 -10.28
N ASN A 13 20.23 13.40 -9.42
CA ASN A 13 19.87 12.99 -8.07
C ASN A 13 19.88 14.23 -7.15
N ARG A 14 18.72 14.88 -6.98
CA ARG A 14 18.52 15.80 -5.85
C ARG A 14 18.03 15.01 -4.66
N GLY A 15 18.98 14.69 -3.79
CA GLY A 15 18.87 14.26 -2.40
C GLY A 15 17.48 13.85 -1.91
N CYS A 16 17.10 12.61 -2.16
CA CYS A 16 16.15 11.93 -1.29
C CYS A 16 16.96 11.48 -0.06
N HIS A 17 16.61 11.96 1.14
CA HIS A 17 17.19 11.45 2.38
C HIS A 17 17.09 9.92 2.34
N LYS A 18 18.24 9.25 2.35
CA LYS A 18 18.33 7.79 2.32
C LYS A 18 17.87 7.25 3.68
N TYR A 19 16.57 7.14 3.87
CA TYR A 19 16.06 6.15 4.81
C TYR A 19 16.23 4.80 4.13
N THR A 20 17.37 4.17 4.37
CA THR A 20 17.54 2.75 4.06
C THR A 20 16.60 2.01 5.01
N VAL A 21 15.39 1.72 4.55
CA VAL A 21 14.52 0.73 5.21
C VAL A 21 15.21 -0.61 5.00
N ASN A 22 15.92 -1.10 6.02
CA ASN A 22 16.23 -2.51 6.06
C ASN A 22 14.89 -3.23 6.17
N ILE A 23 14.46 -3.88 5.09
CA ILE A 23 13.27 -4.73 5.11
C ILE A 23 13.68 -6.02 5.83
N THR A 24 13.88 -5.95 7.15
CA THR A 24 13.79 -7.12 8.00
C THR A 24 12.32 -7.46 8.10
N VAL A 25 11.97 -8.74 7.89
CA VAL A 25 10.61 -9.20 8.19
C VAL A 25 10.52 -9.21 9.71
N ASP A 26 10.14 -8.06 10.27
CA ASP A 26 9.94 -7.93 11.70
C ASP A 26 8.80 -8.86 12.11
N GLU A 27 8.99 -9.59 13.21
CA GLU A 27 7.96 -10.48 13.73
C GLU A 27 6.73 -9.63 14.13
N LEU A 28 5.54 -10.14 13.83
CA LEU A 28 4.29 -9.40 13.98
C LEU A 28 3.42 -10.01 15.06
N LYS A 29 2.77 -9.14 15.84
CA LYS A 29 1.80 -9.48 16.87
C LYS A 29 0.40 -9.10 16.41
N GLU A 30 -0.53 -10.02 16.57
CA GLU A 30 -1.95 -9.81 16.28
C GLU A 30 -2.61 -8.94 17.35
N VAL A 31 -3.40 -7.96 16.93
CA VAL A 31 -4.16 -7.07 17.81
C VAL A 31 -5.57 -6.89 17.27
N ASN A 32 -6.57 -7.00 18.16
CA ASN A 32 -7.94 -6.61 17.87
C ASN A 32 -8.16 -5.12 18.18
N VAL A 33 -8.44 -4.32 17.14
CA VAL A 33 -8.79 -2.90 17.24
C VAL A 33 -10.30 -2.64 17.23
N GLY A 34 -11.09 -3.71 17.05
CA GLY A 34 -12.54 -3.69 17.08
C GLY A 34 -13.12 -3.91 18.48
N THR A 35 -14.42 -4.22 18.54
CA THR A 35 -15.11 -4.57 19.79
C THR A 35 -15.14 -6.08 19.97
N SER A 36 -15.74 -6.56 21.08
CA SER A 36 -15.95 -8.01 21.28
C SER A 36 -16.91 -8.61 20.25
N ASP A 37 -17.83 -7.80 19.71
CA ASP A 37 -18.87 -8.25 18.77
C ASP A 37 -18.44 -8.04 17.31
N GLU A 38 -17.58 -7.06 17.05
CA GLU A 38 -17.03 -6.76 15.74
C GLU A 38 -15.50 -6.81 15.78
N LEU A 39 -14.97 -8.03 15.64
CA LEU A 39 -13.53 -8.26 15.61
C LEU A 39 -12.91 -7.58 14.37
N ARG A 40 -11.90 -6.74 14.61
CA ARG A 40 -11.08 -6.11 13.56
C ARG A 40 -9.63 -6.38 13.86
N ILE A 41 -9.09 -7.39 13.19
CA ILE A 41 -7.73 -7.87 13.41
C ILE A 41 -6.74 -7.07 12.56
N THR A 42 -5.68 -6.59 13.20
CA THR A 42 -4.52 -5.97 12.55
C THR A 42 -3.24 -6.47 13.20
N TYR A 43 -2.09 -6.08 12.64
CA TYR A 43 -0.78 -6.54 13.08
C TYR A 43 0.12 -5.35 13.40
N ILE A 44 0.82 -5.43 14.52
CA ILE A 44 1.87 -4.48 14.92
C ILE A 44 3.18 -5.22 15.12
N CYS A 45 4.31 -4.51 15.08
CA CYS A 45 5.62 -5.13 15.30
C CYS A 45 5.72 -5.72 16.72
N SER A 46 6.21 -6.95 16.85
CA SER A 46 6.41 -7.62 18.14
C SER A 46 7.60 -7.06 18.92
N LEU A 47 8.48 -6.30 18.25
CA LEU A 47 9.67 -5.69 18.84
C LEU A 47 9.37 -4.37 19.57
N LEU A 48 8.11 -3.91 19.55
CA LEU A 48 7.68 -2.71 20.25
C LEU A 48 7.80 -2.89 21.77
N THR A 49 8.18 -1.82 22.46
CA THR A 49 8.07 -1.79 23.92
C THR A 49 6.60 -1.78 24.35
N THR A 50 6.32 -2.14 25.61
CA THR A 50 4.95 -2.17 26.15
C THR A 50 4.26 -0.80 26.07
N GLU A 51 5.02 0.29 26.21
CA GLU A 51 4.52 1.66 26.13
C GLU A 51 4.16 2.02 24.69
N GLU A 52 5.08 1.79 23.75
CA GLU A 52 4.82 1.98 22.32
C GLU A 52 3.66 1.12 21.84
N GLU A 53 3.60 -0.15 22.25
CA GLU A 53 2.47 -1.03 21.94
C GLU A 53 1.15 -0.39 22.38
N ALA A 54 1.05 0.08 23.62
CA ALA A 54 -0.17 0.68 24.12
C ALA A 54 -0.56 1.95 23.32
N GLU A 55 0.41 2.79 22.98
CA GLU A 55 0.20 3.97 22.14
C GLU A 55 -0.29 3.62 20.73
N TYR A 56 0.36 2.65 20.07
CA TYR A 56 -0.05 2.17 18.75
C TYR A 56 -1.44 1.55 18.79
N VAL A 57 -1.75 0.74 19.80
CA VAL A 57 -3.09 0.16 19.94
C VAL A 57 -4.15 1.23 20.15
N ALA A 58 -3.87 2.26 20.95
CA ALA A 58 -4.78 3.39 21.14
C ALA A 58 -5.02 4.15 19.83
N PHE A 59 -3.93 4.47 19.11
CA PHE A 59 -3.98 5.13 17.81
C PHE A 59 -4.78 4.32 16.77
N LEU A 60 -4.50 3.01 16.65
CA LEU A 60 -5.20 2.15 15.70
C LEU A 60 -6.69 1.99 16.03
N LYS A 61 -7.07 2.07 17.32
CA LYS A 61 -8.48 2.08 17.74
C LYS A 61 -9.18 3.40 17.41
N GLU A 62 -8.48 4.53 17.55
CA GLU A 62 -9.00 5.84 17.18
C GLU A 62 -9.30 5.92 15.68
N PHE A 63 -8.43 5.33 14.85
CA PHE A 63 -8.55 5.32 13.39
C PHE A 63 -8.95 3.95 12.81
N LYS A 64 -9.74 3.16 13.55
CA LYS A 64 -10.12 1.79 13.16
C LYS A 64 -10.81 1.71 11.80
N ASP A 65 -11.49 2.79 11.38
CA ASP A 65 -12.22 2.87 10.11
C ASP A 65 -11.28 3.04 8.90
N VAL A 66 -10.04 3.50 9.14
CA VAL A 66 -9.01 3.71 8.12
C VAL A 66 -8.10 2.49 8.01
N PHE A 67 -7.65 1.96 9.15
CA PHE A 67 -6.65 0.89 9.17
C PHE A 67 -7.24 -0.52 9.16
N ALA A 68 -8.49 -0.68 9.59
CA ALA A 68 -9.14 -1.98 9.69
C ALA A 68 -10.52 -1.99 9.02
N TRP A 69 -10.63 -1.30 7.87
CA TRP A 69 -11.76 -1.41 6.97
C TRP A 69 -12.02 -2.84 6.53
N THR A 70 -13.27 -3.25 6.58
CA THR A 70 -13.74 -4.44 5.90
C THR A 70 -13.89 -4.15 4.41
N TYR A 71 -13.78 -5.18 3.57
CA TYR A 71 -13.96 -5.01 2.11
C TYR A 71 -15.31 -4.38 1.74
N LYS A 72 -16.34 -4.57 2.57
CA LYS A 72 -17.67 -3.97 2.39
C LYS A 72 -17.68 -2.45 2.62
N GLU A 73 -16.78 -1.94 3.44
CA GLU A 73 -16.65 -0.53 3.80
C GLU A 73 -15.74 0.24 2.83
N MET A 74 -15.11 -0.45 1.89
CA MET A 74 -14.36 0.19 0.81
C MET A 74 -15.29 0.36 -0.40
N PRO A 75 -16.03 1.49 -0.52
CA PRO A 75 -16.73 1.79 -1.76
C PRO A 75 -15.65 1.91 -2.82
N GLY A 76 -15.66 0.97 -3.77
CA GLY A 76 -14.76 1.01 -4.91
C GLY A 76 -14.84 2.41 -5.54
N PRO A 77 -13.69 3.01 -5.91
CA PRO A 77 -13.71 4.32 -6.53
C PRO A 77 -14.61 4.29 -7.78
N ASP A 78 -15.40 5.34 -7.98
CA ASP A 78 -16.37 5.43 -9.08
C ASP A 78 -15.64 5.11 -10.39
N PRO A 79 -16.08 4.12 -11.19
CA PRO A 79 -15.53 3.84 -12.50
C PRO A 79 -15.32 5.11 -13.36
N LYS A 80 -16.17 6.12 -13.23
CA LYS A 80 -15.99 7.40 -13.94
C LYS A 80 -14.72 8.17 -13.52
N VAL A 81 -14.21 7.92 -12.32
CA VAL A 81 -13.01 8.53 -11.73
C VAL A 81 -11.77 7.66 -11.93
N VAL A 82 -11.89 6.33 -11.81
CA VAL A 82 -10.75 5.38 -11.91
C VAL A 82 -10.54 4.77 -13.30
N VAL A 83 -11.47 4.94 -14.25
CA VAL A 83 -11.21 4.53 -15.62
C VAL A 83 -10.27 5.54 -16.26
N HIS A 84 -9.02 5.13 -16.44
CA HIS A 84 -8.11 5.86 -17.30
C HIS A 84 -8.53 5.63 -18.76
N HIS A 85 -9.14 6.63 -19.37
CA HIS A 85 -9.36 6.64 -20.82
C HIS A 85 -8.02 6.83 -21.52
N LEU A 86 -7.45 5.74 -22.03
CA LEU A 86 -6.40 5.84 -23.04
C LEU A 86 -6.99 6.46 -24.29
N ALA A 87 -6.52 7.65 -24.64
CA ALA A 87 -6.84 8.30 -25.91
C ALA A 87 -6.22 7.50 -27.06
N MET A 88 -6.94 6.48 -27.53
CA MET A 88 -6.59 5.74 -28.73
C MET A 88 -7.17 6.45 -29.94
N LYS A 89 -6.37 6.66 -30.99
CA LYS A 89 -6.92 7.05 -32.29
C LYS A 89 -7.81 5.91 -32.79
N GLU A 90 -9.05 6.20 -33.15
CA GLU A 90 -10.03 5.22 -33.64
C GLU A 90 -9.54 4.41 -34.85
N SER A 91 -8.58 4.95 -35.60
CA SER A 91 -7.98 4.30 -36.76
C SER A 91 -6.91 3.25 -36.42
N ILE A 92 -6.48 3.12 -35.15
CA ILE A 92 -5.40 2.22 -34.77
C ILE A 92 -5.97 0.93 -34.18
N LYS A 93 -5.73 -0.17 -34.89
CA LYS A 93 -6.07 -1.51 -34.43
C LYS A 93 -5.07 -1.96 -33.35
N PRO A 94 -5.51 -2.52 -32.21
CA PRO A 94 -4.62 -3.11 -31.24
C PRO A 94 -3.81 -4.24 -31.88
N SER A 95 -2.49 -4.22 -31.70
CA SER A 95 -1.61 -5.32 -32.10
C SER A 95 -1.08 -6.04 -30.87
N LYS A 96 -0.94 -7.36 -30.97
CA LYS A 96 -0.30 -8.17 -29.94
C LYS A 96 1.21 -8.02 -30.08
N GLN A 97 1.90 -7.64 -29.03
CA GLN A 97 3.36 -7.67 -29.00
C GLN A 97 3.81 -9.13 -28.78
N ALA A 98 4.72 -9.61 -29.62
CA ALA A 98 5.25 -10.98 -29.60
C ALA A 98 6.43 -11.14 -28.64
#